data_AF-M0QQ86-F1
#
_entry.id   AF-M0QQ86-F1
#
_cell.length_a   1.000
_cell.length_b   1.000
_cell.length_c   1.000
_cell.angle_alpha   90.00
_cell.angle_beta   90.00
_cell.angle_gamma   90.00
#
_symmetry.space_group_name_H-M   'P 1'
#
loop_
_entity.id
_entity.type
_entity.pdbx_description
1 polymer ?
#
loop_
_entity_poly.entity_id
_entity_poly.type
_entity_poly.pdbx_seq_one_letter_code
_entity_poly.pdbx_strand_id
1 'polypeptide(L)'
;MTLATTATASGLGEFIDASPSPFHVVATVARTLDDAGYRRVYEDQPWEPATGRHYVIRGGSLVAWNGASAVDGDPAGGFRIVGGHTDSPNLRVKQNPDRVVAGVGTVALEPYGGAWLNSWLDRDLGLSGRLAHRVGDSVAHTLVHVTEPVLRVPQLAIHLSEDRKGVHPDPQRHLDGIWSIGDRLPDVLGWVAEYAGVDPSTVLGWELMTHDVSPSRLVGPDEALLSAPRLDNQGTCYTGLRALLDADDPVNTTVLALFDHEEVGSGSERGAASDLLSSILERIVLSLNGDRADYLRSLASSICVSGDMAHATHPGHVERHEPGHRIAIDGGPVLKVNQNLRYASDAVGEAVFALACETAGVPLQRYVHRADLPCGSTIGPITAARTGIITVDVGAPQLAMHSARELMGAEDVWMYSAALQAFFRSE
;
A
#
# COMPACT_ATOMS: atom_id res chain seq x y z
N MET A 1 -5.21 -25.73 -15.01
CA MET A 1 -3.82 -25.35 -15.35
C MET A 1 -3.60 -24.02 -14.65
N THR A 2 -2.57 -23.91 -13.81
CA THR A 2 -2.33 -22.69 -13.04
C THR A 2 -1.80 -21.59 -13.95
N LEU A 3 -2.34 -20.39 -13.82
CA LEU A 3 -1.86 -19.23 -14.57
C LEU A 3 -0.46 -18.84 -14.08
N ALA A 4 0.48 -18.69 -15.01
CA ALA A 4 1.84 -18.32 -14.67
C ALA A 4 1.92 -16.82 -14.33
N THR A 5 2.54 -16.51 -13.20
CA THR A 5 2.88 -15.16 -12.77
C THR A 5 4.37 -15.06 -12.46
N THR A 6 4.89 -13.86 -12.62
CA THR A 6 6.26 -13.48 -12.24
C THR A 6 6.36 -13.04 -10.77
N ALA A 7 5.24 -12.91 -10.06
CA ALA A 7 5.24 -12.57 -8.64
C ALA A 7 5.81 -13.71 -7.80
N THR A 8 6.83 -13.40 -7.01
CA THR A 8 7.41 -14.30 -6.00
C THR A 8 7.43 -13.64 -4.62
N ALA A 9 7.47 -14.44 -3.55
CA ALA A 9 7.59 -13.94 -2.18
C ALA A 9 8.91 -13.21 -1.93
N SER A 10 10.04 -13.69 -2.48
CA SER A 10 11.31 -12.98 -2.43
C SER A 10 11.24 -11.63 -3.14
N GLY A 11 10.60 -11.57 -4.32
CA GLY A 11 10.39 -10.32 -5.03
C GLY A 11 9.50 -9.32 -4.29
N LEU A 12 8.50 -9.80 -3.52
CA LEU A 12 7.72 -8.94 -2.61
C LEU A 12 8.62 -8.38 -1.49
N GLY A 13 9.48 -9.20 -0.91
CA GLY A 13 10.46 -8.75 0.09
C GLY A 13 11.41 -7.67 -0.47
N GLU A 14 11.95 -7.89 -1.67
CA GLU A 14 12.81 -6.91 -2.36
C GLU A 14 12.07 -5.61 -2.67
N PHE A 15 10.81 -5.71 -3.13
CA PHE A 15 9.94 -4.55 -3.37
C PHE A 15 9.74 -3.72 -2.10
N ILE A 16 9.47 -4.40 -0.97
CA ILE A 16 9.24 -3.77 0.33
C ILE A 16 10.50 -3.09 0.86
N ASP A 17 11.65 -3.75 0.76
CA ASP A 17 12.93 -3.21 1.25
C ASP A 17 13.36 -1.98 0.42
N ALA A 18 13.05 -1.96 -0.87
CA ALA A 18 13.24 -0.78 -1.72
C ALA A 18 12.22 0.34 -1.46
N SER A 19 11.13 0.06 -0.74
CA SER A 19 9.96 0.94 -0.61
C SER A 19 9.60 1.29 0.84
N PRO A 20 10.49 1.96 1.60
CA PRO A 20 10.27 2.27 3.01
C PRO A 20 9.25 3.38 3.29
N SER A 21 8.67 4.00 2.25
CA SER A 21 7.59 5.00 2.38
C SER A 21 6.69 5.03 1.13
N PRO A 22 5.50 5.67 1.19
CA PRO A 22 4.60 5.80 0.03
C PRO A 22 5.29 6.36 -1.21
N PHE A 23 6.18 7.35 -1.02
CA PHE A 23 6.93 7.97 -2.11
C PHE A 23 7.91 6.99 -2.77
N HIS A 24 8.49 6.07 -2.00
CA HIS A 24 9.38 5.03 -2.53
C HIS A 24 8.59 3.90 -3.18
N VAL A 25 7.40 3.53 -2.66
CA VAL A 25 6.49 2.61 -3.35
C VAL A 25 6.22 3.13 -4.76
N VAL A 26 5.80 4.39 -4.87
CA VAL A 26 5.55 5.03 -6.17
C VAL A 26 6.79 5.06 -7.06
N ALA A 27 7.97 5.40 -6.52
CA ALA A 27 9.20 5.41 -7.30
C ALA A 27 9.61 4.02 -7.80
N THR A 28 9.45 2.98 -6.98
CA THR A 28 9.73 1.59 -7.32
C THR A 28 8.75 1.08 -8.39
N VAL A 29 7.46 1.36 -8.23
CA VAL A 29 6.42 1.03 -9.21
C VAL A 29 6.69 1.74 -10.54
N ALA A 30 6.95 3.05 -10.51
CA ALA A 30 7.22 3.84 -11.70
C ALA A 30 8.44 3.34 -12.49
N ARG A 31 9.55 3.04 -11.81
CA ARG A 31 10.74 2.44 -12.43
C ARG A 31 10.41 1.11 -13.11
N THR A 32 9.65 0.25 -12.44
CA THR A 32 9.25 -1.06 -12.99
C THR A 32 8.33 -0.90 -14.20
N LEU A 33 7.43 0.10 -14.18
CA LEU A 33 6.57 0.44 -15.31
C LEU A 33 7.37 1.00 -16.50
N ASP A 34 8.33 1.89 -16.23
CA ASP A 34 9.24 2.44 -17.26
C ASP A 34 10.03 1.31 -17.95
N ASP A 35 10.58 0.37 -17.17
CA ASP A 35 11.30 -0.80 -17.68
C ASP A 35 10.39 -1.71 -18.53
N ALA A 36 9.08 -1.72 -18.26
CA ALA A 36 8.06 -2.43 -19.02
C ALA A 36 7.47 -1.63 -20.21
N GLY A 37 8.03 -0.45 -20.49
CA GLY A 37 7.64 0.40 -21.62
C GLY A 37 6.38 1.25 -21.39
N TYR A 38 5.92 1.40 -20.15
CA TYR A 38 4.89 2.38 -19.82
C TYR A 38 5.46 3.79 -19.91
N ARG A 39 4.60 4.75 -20.25
CA ARG A 39 4.97 6.17 -20.32
C ARG A 39 4.28 6.97 -19.24
N ARG A 40 5.06 7.73 -18.46
CA ARG A 40 4.50 8.75 -17.58
C ARG A 40 3.79 9.84 -18.38
N VAL A 41 2.56 10.14 -17.99
CA VAL A 41 1.85 11.36 -18.42
C VAL A 41 1.66 12.29 -17.22
N TYR A 42 1.51 13.58 -17.50
CA TYR A 42 1.41 14.61 -16.49
C TYR A 42 0.00 15.20 -16.50
N GLU A 43 -0.53 15.44 -15.31
CA GLU A 43 -1.92 15.86 -15.17
C GLU A 43 -2.15 17.30 -15.64
N ASP A 44 -1.11 18.13 -15.65
CA ASP A 44 -1.12 19.52 -16.10
C ASP A 44 -0.89 19.68 -17.61
N GLN A 45 -0.65 18.58 -18.32
CA GLN A 45 -0.46 18.57 -19.78
C GLN A 45 -1.68 17.98 -20.50
N PRO A 46 -1.92 18.38 -21.77
CA PRO A 46 -2.82 17.65 -22.65
C PRO A 46 -2.38 16.19 -22.78
N TRP A 47 -3.35 15.28 -22.86
CA TRP A 47 -3.08 13.87 -23.13
C TRP A 47 -3.32 13.60 -24.61
N GLU A 48 -2.28 13.12 -25.28
CA GLU A 48 -2.45 12.41 -26.56
C GLU A 48 -3.31 11.15 -26.32
N PRO A 49 -3.92 10.54 -27.34
CA PRO A 49 -4.76 9.36 -27.16
C PRO A 49 -4.06 8.33 -26.27
N ALA A 50 -4.64 8.07 -25.10
CA ALA A 50 -4.00 7.25 -24.07
C ALA A 50 -4.10 5.74 -24.39
N THR A 51 -4.12 5.40 -25.68
CA THR A 51 -3.99 4.05 -26.22
C THR A 51 -2.63 3.49 -25.81
N GLY A 52 -2.60 2.30 -25.22
CA GLY A 52 -1.38 1.68 -24.72
C GLY A 52 -1.09 1.96 -23.25
N ARG A 53 0.19 1.96 -22.88
CA ARG A 53 0.65 1.78 -21.50
C ARG A 53 1.11 3.10 -20.88
N HIS A 54 0.40 3.58 -19.86
CA HIS A 54 0.65 4.88 -19.26
C HIS A 54 0.51 4.86 -17.74
N TYR A 55 1.06 5.87 -17.08
CA TYR A 55 0.80 6.10 -15.66
C TYR A 55 0.90 7.58 -15.28
N VAL A 56 0.24 7.93 -14.18
CA VAL A 56 0.36 9.22 -13.49
C VAL A 56 0.84 9.04 -12.07
N ILE A 57 1.49 10.06 -11.54
CA ILE A 57 1.93 10.11 -10.13
C ILE A 57 1.37 11.38 -9.51
N ARG A 58 0.76 11.24 -8.33
CA ARG A 58 0.35 12.34 -7.46
C ARG A 58 0.84 12.08 -6.04
N GLY A 59 2.00 12.65 -5.69
CA GLY A 59 2.59 12.47 -4.35
C GLY A 59 2.92 11.01 -4.08
N GLY A 60 2.31 10.45 -3.03
CA GLY A 60 2.41 9.01 -2.67
C GLY A 60 1.47 8.10 -3.45
N SER A 61 0.73 8.59 -4.45
CA SER A 61 -0.24 7.79 -5.22
C SER A 61 0.15 7.66 -6.68
N LEU A 62 -0.24 6.56 -7.30
CA LEU A 62 0.03 6.24 -8.70
C LEU A 62 -1.18 5.56 -9.33
N VAL A 63 -1.55 5.97 -10.54
CA VAL A 63 -2.53 5.25 -11.37
C VAL A 63 -1.85 4.86 -12.67
N ALA A 64 -1.74 3.56 -12.92
CA ALA A 64 -1.22 2.99 -14.16
C ALA A 64 -2.34 2.33 -14.94
N TRP A 65 -2.29 2.38 -16.25
CA TRP A 65 -3.25 1.67 -17.09
C TRP A 65 -2.60 1.16 -18.36
N ASN A 66 -3.15 0.05 -18.84
CA ASN A 66 -2.89 -0.46 -20.18
C ASN A 66 -4.21 -0.36 -20.96
N GLY A 67 -4.31 0.65 -21.82
CA GLY A 67 -5.42 0.81 -22.75
C GLY A 67 -5.23 -0.06 -23.99
N ALA A 68 -4.79 -1.32 -23.86
CA ALA A 68 -4.58 -2.20 -25.00
C ALA A 68 -5.89 -2.41 -25.75
N SER A 69 -5.83 -2.21 -27.07
CA SER A 69 -6.88 -2.43 -28.06
C SER A 69 -8.28 -2.38 -27.48
N ALA A 70 -8.75 -1.18 -27.08
CA ALA A 70 -10.18 -0.91 -27.09
C ALA A 70 -10.73 -1.59 -28.34
N VAL A 71 -11.61 -2.57 -28.17
CA VAL A 71 -12.24 -3.28 -29.28
C VAL A 71 -12.70 -2.18 -30.25
N ASP A 72 -11.98 -2.04 -31.37
CA ASP A 72 -12.12 -0.97 -32.37
C ASP A 72 -12.13 0.50 -31.87
N GLY A 73 -11.43 0.83 -30.77
CA GLY A 73 -11.37 2.21 -30.29
C GLY A 73 -12.66 2.70 -29.61
N ASP A 74 -13.51 1.79 -29.09
CA ASP A 74 -14.72 2.17 -28.35
C ASP A 74 -14.36 2.96 -27.08
N PRO A 75 -14.67 4.27 -27.02
CA PRO A 75 -14.40 5.08 -25.83
C PRO A 75 -15.30 4.70 -24.64
N ALA A 76 -16.33 3.88 -24.84
CA ALA A 76 -17.24 3.42 -23.79
C ALA A 76 -16.91 2.02 -23.22
N GLY A 77 -15.75 1.48 -23.57
CA GLY A 77 -15.26 0.20 -23.04
C GLY A 77 -15.10 0.22 -21.52
N GLY A 78 -15.39 -0.90 -20.87
CA GLY A 78 -15.29 -1.02 -19.41
C GLY A 78 -13.84 -0.99 -18.91
N PHE A 79 -13.68 -0.65 -17.63
CA PHE A 79 -12.42 -0.75 -16.91
C PHE A 79 -12.37 -2.02 -16.06
N ARG A 80 -11.20 -2.64 -15.99
CA ARG A 80 -10.85 -3.66 -15.00
C ARG A 80 -9.84 -3.04 -14.05
N ILE A 81 -10.30 -2.65 -12.86
CA ILE A 81 -9.53 -1.83 -11.93
C ILE A 81 -9.07 -2.72 -10.77
N VAL A 82 -7.78 -2.68 -10.44
CA VAL A 82 -7.26 -3.15 -9.15
C VAL A 82 -6.84 -1.92 -8.35
N GLY A 83 -7.48 -1.72 -7.20
CA GLY A 83 -7.13 -0.70 -6.23
C GLY A 83 -6.25 -1.28 -5.11
N GLY A 84 -5.34 -0.47 -4.58
CA GLY A 84 -4.61 -0.75 -3.34
C GLY A 84 -4.13 0.54 -2.69
N HIS A 85 -3.34 0.45 -1.61
CA HIS A 85 -2.71 1.63 -1.02
C HIS A 85 -1.23 1.42 -0.70
N THR A 86 -0.50 2.54 -0.77
CA THR A 86 0.95 2.65 -0.71
C THR A 86 1.47 2.96 0.68
N ASP A 87 0.60 3.46 1.55
CA ASP A 87 0.91 3.78 2.93
C ASP A 87 0.65 2.61 3.87
N SER A 88 1.38 2.64 4.98
CA SER A 88 1.31 1.66 6.06
C SER A 88 1.50 2.41 7.38
N PRO A 89 0.98 1.90 8.50
CA PRO A 89 1.14 2.54 9.80
C PRO A 89 2.61 2.59 10.21
N ASN A 90 3.05 3.73 10.75
CA ASN A 90 4.43 3.94 11.18
C ASN A 90 4.56 5.06 12.21
N LEU A 91 5.78 5.41 12.59
CA LEU A 91 6.07 6.61 13.39
C LEU A 91 6.64 7.70 12.48
N ARG A 92 5.98 8.86 12.42
CA ARG A 92 6.40 10.02 11.63
C ARG A 92 7.16 11.02 12.50
N VAL A 93 8.12 11.69 11.89
CA VAL A 93 8.94 12.73 12.55
C VAL A 93 8.09 14.00 12.67
N LYS A 94 8.06 14.63 13.85
CA LYS A 94 7.33 15.88 14.10
C LYS A 94 8.07 17.11 13.57
N GLN A 95 7.33 18.15 13.19
CA GLN A 95 7.90 19.38 12.58
C GLN A 95 8.99 20.08 13.40
N ASN A 96 8.97 19.93 14.73
CA ASN A 96 10.07 20.33 15.62
C ASN A 96 10.58 19.07 16.34
N PRO A 97 11.45 18.27 15.68
CA PRO A 97 11.77 16.94 16.15
C PRO A 97 12.81 16.93 17.25
N ASP A 98 13.72 17.90 17.26
CA ASP A 98 14.89 17.86 18.11
C ASP A 98 14.54 18.15 19.57
N ARG A 99 14.93 17.23 20.46
CA ARG A 99 14.72 17.35 21.91
C ARG A 99 15.93 16.88 22.68
N VAL A 100 16.05 17.37 23.91
CA VAL A 100 16.97 16.83 24.91
C VAL A 100 16.17 16.49 26.14
N VAL A 101 16.24 15.23 26.56
CA VAL A 101 15.57 14.72 27.77
C VAL A 101 16.57 13.92 28.57
N ALA A 102 16.77 14.29 29.84
CA ALA A 102 17.67 13.59 30.77
C ALA A 102 19.09 13.35 30.20
N GLY A 103 19.67 14.34 29.52
CA GLY A 103 21.02 14.24 28.94
C GLY A 103 21.12 13.36 27.69
N VAL A 104 19.99 13.10 27.02
CA VAL A 104 19.91 12.32 25.79
C VAL A 104 19.21 13.14 24.72
N GLY A 105 19.79 13.21 23.53
CA GLY A 105 19.17 13.80 22.35
C GLY A 105 18.15 12.83 21.76
N THR A 106 16.92 13.29 21.58
CA THR A 106 15.80 12.49 21.07
C THR A 106 15.14 13.15 19.86
N VAL A 107 14.51 12.32 19.03
CA VAL A 107 13.69 12.72 17.89
C VAL A 107 12.23 12.53 18.27
N ALA A 108 11.46 13.61 18.21
CA ALA A 108 10.04 13.58 18.51
C ALA A 108 9.26 12.92 17.38
N LEU A 109 8.53 11.86 17.72
CA LEU A 109 7.73 11.08 16.78
C LEU A 109 6.24 11.16 17.10
N GLU A 110 5.40 10.82 16.12
CA GLU A 110 3.97 10.56 16.29
C GLU A 110 3.51 9.33 15.50
N PRO A 111 2.52 8.58 15.98
CA PRO A 111 1.91 7.53 15.19
C PRO A 111 1.22 8.08 13.95
N TYR A 112 1.37 7.37 12.85
CA TYR A 112 0.56 7.48 11.65
C TYR A 112 -0.22 6.19 11.45
N GLY A 113 -1.52 6.31 11.18
CA GLY A 113 -2.41 5.15 11.04
C GLY A 113 -2.63 4.37 12.34
N GLY A 114 -3.20 3.17 12.21
CA GLY A 114 -3.49 2.26 13.33
C GLY A 114 -2.27 1.45 13.81
N ALA A 115 -1.10 2.07 13.97
CA ALA A 115 0.16 1.37 14.23
C ALA A 115 0.15 0.59 15.56
N TRP A 116 0.62 -0.66 15.53
CA TRP A 116 0.79 -1.46 16.74
C TRP A 116 2.04 -1.00 17.52
N LEU A 117 1.88 0.04 18.35
CA LEU A 117 2.98 0.85 18.90
C LEU A 117 4.06 0.03 19.62
N ASN A 118 3.69 -1.03 20.33
CA ASN A 118 4.65 -1.90 21.03
C ASN A 118 5.56 -2.67 20.08
N SER A 119 5.16 -2.92 18.82
CA SER A 119 6.01 -3.58 17.82
C SER A 119 7.16 -2.70 17.30
N TRP A 120 7.03 -1.38 17.47
CA TRP A 120 8.02 -0.37 17.09
C TRP A 120 9.09 -0.13 18.17
N LEU A 121 8.90 -0.68 19.37
CA LEU A 121 9.90 -0.64 20.43
C LEU A 121 11.06 -1.56 20.11
N ASP A 122 12.25 -1.16 20.54
CA ASP A 122 13.49 -1.96 20.48
C ASP A 122 13.88 -2.44 19.08
N ARG A 123 13.43 -1.70 18.05
CA ARG A 123 13.85 -1.85 16.65
C ARG A 123 14.97 -0.88 16.33
N ASP A 124 15.84 -1.32 15.44
CA ASP A 124 16.81 -0.45 14.80
C ASP A 124 16.11 0.22 13.61
N LEU A 125 16.00 1.56 13.68
CA LEU A 125 15.17 2.33 12.76
C LEU A 125 16.02 3.25 11.89
N GLY A 126 15.70 3.23 10.60
CA GLY A 126 16.14 4.21 9.61
C GLY A 126 15.11 5.32 9.45
N LEU A 127 15.43 6.29 8.61
CA LEU A 127 14.52 7.38 8.20
C LEU A 127 14.27 7.32 6.70
N SER A 128 13.01 7.40 6.30
CA SER A 128 12.59 7.46 4.90
C SER A 128 11.66 8.63 4.68
N GLY A 129 11.50 9.07 3.43
CA GLY A 129 10.57 10.14 3.10
C GLY A 129 10.99 11.00 1.93
N ARG A 130 10.67 12.30 2.01
CA ARG A 130 11.09 13.30 1.02
C ARG A 130 11.38 14.65 1.65
N LEU A 131 12.28 15.38 1.02
CA LEU A 131 12.57 16.79 1.27
C LEU A 131 12.03 17.63 0.11
N ALA A 132 11.44 18.77 0.41
CA ALA A 132 11.13 19.83 -0.55
C ALA A 132 12.11 20.98 -0.31
N HIS A 133 12.92 21.31 -1.33
CA HIS A 133 14.00 22.29 -1.21
C HIS A 133 14.01 23.28 -2.37
N ARG A 134 14.63 24.43 -2.13
CA ARG A 134 14.72 25.53 -3.10
C ARG A 134 15.77 25.25 -4.17
N VAL A 135 15.38 25.38 -5.43
CA VAL A 135 16.29 25.41 -6.58
C VAL A 135 15.99 26.67 -7.40
N GLY A 136 16.81 27.72 -7.22
CA GLY A 136 16.53 29.04 -7.76
C GLY A 136 15.20 29.60 -7.21
N ASP A 137 14.27 29.95 -8.10
CA ASP A 137 12.92 30.41 -7.76
C ASP A 137 11.87 29.26 -7.76
N SER A 138 12.32 28.01 -7.84
CA SER A 138 11.47 26.81 -7.89
C SER A 138 11.65 25.93 -6.65
N VAL A 139 10.73 24.99 -6.47
CA VAL A 139 10.83 23.93 -5.45
C VAL A 139 11.08 22.60 -6.13
N ALA A 140 12.11 21.88 -5.68
CA ALA A 140 12.39 20.50 -6.09
C ALA A 140 12.12 19.54 -4.92
N HIS A 141 12.01 18.25 -5.25
CA HIS A 141 11.83 17.19 -4.26
C HIS A 141 12.94 16.14 -4.38
N THR A 142 13.48 15.73 -3.23
CA THR A 142 14.48 14.65 -3.13
C THR A 142 13.96 13.58 -2.18
N LEU A 143 14.01 12.31 -2.60
CA LEU A 143 13.69 11.18 -1.72
C LEU A 143 14.83 10.92 -0.74
N VAL A 144 14.46 10.52 0.47
CA VAL A 144 15.39 10.17 1.55
C VAL A 144 15.19 8.70 1.89
N HIS A 145 16.27 7.93 1.89
CA HIS A 145 16.31 6.56 2.37
C HIS A 145 17.61 6.31 3.15
N VAL A 146 17.52 6.49 4.47
CA VAL A 146 18.60 6.19 5.41
C VAL A 146 18.48 4.73 5.80
N THR A 147 19.41 3.91 5.31
CA THR A 147 19.41 2.46 5.55
C THR A 147 20.15 2.08 6.83
N GLU A 148 20.88 3.02 7.42
CA GLU A 148 21.59 2.85 8.68
C GLU A 148 20.65 2.96 9.89
N PRO A 149 20.95 2.23 10.99
CA PRO A 149 20.17 2.29 12.22
C PRO A 149 20.50 3.56 13.02
N VAL A 150 19.84 4.66 12.67
CA VAL A 150 20.10 5.99 13.27
C VAL A 150 19.19 6.31 14.46
N LEU A 151 18.12 5.53 14.65
CA LEU A 151 17.11 5.80 15.67
C LEU A 151 16.65 4.51 16.35
N ARG A 152 16.30 4.60 17.64
CA ARG A 152 15.68 3.49 18.38
C ARG A 152 14.70 4.02 19.43
N VAL A 153 13.53 3.40 19.54
CA VAL A 153 12.56 3.69 20.62
C VAL A 153 12.69 2.59 21.68
N PRO A 154 13.39 2.83 22.81
CA PRO A 154 13.65 1.77 23.78
C PRO A 154 12.42 1.48 24.66
N GLN A 155 12.16 0.20 24.93
CA GLN A 155 11.16 -0.17 25.94
C GLN A 155 11.69 0.12 27.36
N LEU A 156 10.80 0.56 28.25
CA LEU A 156 11.12 0.64 29.68
C LEU A 156 11.45 -0.74 30.24
N ALA A 157 12.55 -0.84 31.00
CA ALA A 157 12.96 -2.08 31.64
C ALA A 157 11.85 -2.65 32.55
N ILE A 158 11.59 -3.96 32.45
CA ILE A 158 10.53 -4.65 33.20
C ILE A 158 10.60 -4.44 34.73
N HIS A 159 11.80 -4.26 35.27
CA HIS A 159 12.03 -4.03 36.69
C HIS A 159 11.44 -2.70 37.18
N LEU A 160 11.26 -1.73 36.27
CA LEU A 160 10.70 -0.41 36.53
C LEU A 160 9.24 -0.29 36.10
N SER A 161 8.68 -1.30 35.43
CA SER A 161 7.28 -1.28 34.99
C SER A 161 6.32 -1.69 36.11
N GLU A 162 5.28 -0.88 36.32
CA GLU A 162 4.17 -1.21 37.20
C GLU A 162 3.24 -2.27 36.58
N ASP A 163 3.09 -2.26 35.26
CA ASP A 163 2.35 -3.27 34.50
C ASP A 163 3.32 -4.27 33.84
N ARG A 164 3.29 -5.51 34.32
CA ARG A 164 4.10 -6.62 33.78
C ARG A 164 3.31 -7.53 32.85
N LYS A 165 2.01 -7.29 32.65
CA LYS A 165 1.14 -8.13 31.83
C LYS A 165 1.11 -7.69 30.36
N GLY A 166 1.39 -6.41 30.09
CA GLY A 166 1.40 -5.86 28.74
C GLY A 166 2.23 -4.59 28.63
N VAL A 167 2.47 -4.16 27.40
CA VAL A 167 3.16 -2.91 27.07
C VAL A 167 2.18 -2.01 26.33
N HIS A 168 1.83 -0.89 26.95
CA HIS A 168 0.91 0.10 26.39
C HIS A 168 1.62 1.46 26.32
N PRO A 169 2.36 1.76 25.24
CA PRO A 169 3.06 3.02 25.09
C PRO A 169 2.07 4.19 25.05
N ASP A 170 2.37 5.26 25.79
CA ASP A 170 1.69 6.55 25.63
C ASP A 170 2.22 7.18 24.32
N PRO A 171 1.36 7.43 23.32
CA PRO A 171 1.80 7.92 22.02
C PRO A 171 2.57 9.25 22.04
N GLN A 172 2.35 10.08 23.06
CA GLN A 172 2.97 11.38 23.19
C GLN A 172 4.27 11.33 24.01
N ARG A 173 4.39 10.39 24.95
CA ARG A 173 5.48 10.37 25.92
C ARG A 173 6.52 9.28 25.68
N HIS A 174 6.11 8.13 25.12
CA HIS A 174 6.95 6.92 25.12
C HIS A 174 7.46 6.53 23.73
N LEU A 175 7.24 7.36 22.71
CA LEU A 175 7.60 7.06 21.32
C LEU A 175 8.74 7.91 20.75
N ASP A 176 9.26 8.88 21.51
CA ASP A 176 10.42 9.64 21.06
C ASP A 176 11.62 8.68 20.91
N GLY A 177 12.29 8.73 19.76
CA GLY A 177 13.44 7.87 19.47
C GLY A 177 14.74 8.48 20.00
N ILE A 178 15.64 7.65 20.53
CA ILE A 178 16.98 8.07 20.94
C ILE A 178 17.85 8.24 19.71
N TRP A 179 18.51 9.41 19.60
CA TRP A 179 19.39 9.79 18.49
C TRP A 179 20.85 9.88 18.91
N SER A 180 21.12 10.55 20.04
CA SER A 180 22.50 10.82 20.48
C SER A 180 22.61 10.95 22.00
N ILE A 181 23.83 10.83 22.52
CA ILE A 181 24.13 11.03 23.94
C ILE A 181 24.61 12.47 24.18
N GLY A 182 24.22 13.04 25.33
CA GLY A 182 24.61 14.36 25.80
C GLY A 182 23.52 15.42 25.65
N ASP A 183 23.80 16.63 26.15
CA ASP A 183 22.87 17.76 26.18
C ASP A 183 22.81 18.56 24.87
N ARG A 184 23.49 18.09 23.81
CA ARG A 184 23.46 18.77 22.51
C ARG A 184 22.13 18.45 21.83
N LEU A 185 21.38 19.50 21.53
CA LEU A 185 20.17 19.39 20.71
C LEU A 185 20.53 18.73 19.36
N PRO A 186 19.79 17.69 18.93
CA PRO A 186 19.96 17.14 17.60
C PRO A 186 19.72 18.20 16.51
N ASP A 187 20.25 17.94 15.33
CA ASP A 187 19.88 18.64 14.10
C ASP A 187 19.48 17.56 13.08
N VAL A 188 18.32 16.93 13.34
CA VAL A 188 17.86 15.79 12.55
C VAL A 188 17.63 16.21 11.10
N LEU A 189 17.01 17.38 10.88
CA LEU A 189 16.70 17.83 9.53
C LEU A 189 17.96 18.19 8.74
N GLY A 190 18.92 18.89 9.37
CA GLY A 190 20.20 19.19 8.73
C GLY A 190 20.98 17.94 8.37
N TRP A 191 21.05 16.98 9.30
CA TRP A 191 21.70 15.70 9.05
C TRP A 191 21.04 14.91 7.90
N VAL A 192 19.71 14.85 7.87
CA VAL A 192 18.96 14.17 6.80
C VAL A 192 19.17 14.85 5.44
N ALA A 193 19.18 16.19 5.42
CA ALA A 193 19.44 16.94 4.20
C ALA A 193 20.84 16.66 3.65
N GLU A 194 21.87 16.71 4.51
CA GLU A 194 23.25 16.37 4.14
C GLU A 194 23.36 14.93 3.63
N TYR A 195 22.73 13.97 4.32
CA TYR A 195 22.67 12.57 3.88
C TYR A 195 22.07 12.43 2.48
N ALA A 196 21.02 13.20 2.18
CA ALA A 196 20.36 13.21 0.87
C ALA A 196 21.08 14.07 -0.19
N GLY A 197 22.24 14.67 0.13
CA GLY A 197 22.97 15.55 -0.77
C GLY A 197 22.27 16.89 -1.04
N VAL A 198 21.42 17.34 -0.12
CA VAL A 198 20.68 18.61 -0.18
C VAL A 198 21.28 19.59 0.83
N ASP A 199 21.48 20.85 0.42
CA ASP A 199 21.90 21.91 1.34
C ASP A 199 20.81 22.13 2.41
N PRO A 200 21.09 21.92 3.71
CA PRO A 200 20.11 22.11 4.78
C PRO A 200 19.39 23.46 4.76
N SER A 201 20.10 24.52 4.37
CA SER A 201 19.56 25.89 4.33
C SER A 201 18.51 26.12 3.24
N THR A 202 18.44 25.20 2.27
CA THR A 202 17.48 25.24 1.16
C THR A 202 16.22 24.45 1.42
N VAL A 203 16.16 23.63 2.48
CA VAL A 203 14.99 22.82 2.82
C VAL A 203 13.85 23.74 3.27
N LEU A 204 12.69 23.60 2.62
CA LEU A 204 11.49 24.40 2.86
C LEU A 204 10.35 23.59 3.49
N GLY A 205 10.36 22.28 3.31
CA GLY A 205 9.36 21.36 3.85
C GLY A 205 9.80 19.93 3.71
N TRP A 206 9.17 19.02 4.46
CA TRP A 206 9.57 17.62 4.49
C TRP A 206 8.45 16.73 5.03
N GLU A 207 8.50 15.47 4.64
CA GLU A 207 7.71 14.38 5.21
C GLU A 207 8.67 13.23 5.48
N LEU A 208 8.93 12.93 6.76
CA LEU A 208 9.88 11.92 7.20
C LEU A 208 9.20 10.93 8.16
N MET A 209 9.54 9.66 8.01
CA MET A 209 8.99 8.55 8.76
C MET A 209 10.07 7.54 9.10
N THR A 210 9.83 6.74 10.14
CA THR A 210 10.73 5.66 10.52
C THR A 210 10.40 4.38 9.76
N HIS A 211 11.40 3.51 9.60
CA HIS A 211 11.23 2.14 9.11
C HIS A 211 12.22 1.20 9.81
N ASP A 212 11.85 -0.06 10.01
CA ASP A 212 12.79 -1.12 10.45
C ASP A 212 13.85 -1.33 9.35
N VAL A 213 15.13 -1.27 9.72
CA VAL A 213 16.25 -1.50 8.78
C VAL A 213 16.51 -2.99 8.54
N SER A 214 15.88 -3.86 9.33
CA SER A 214 16.02 -5.31 9.16
C SER A 214 15.39 -5.77 7.85
N PRO A 215 16.15 -6.39 6.92
CA PRO A 215 15.66 -6.72 5.58
C PRO A 215 14.53 -7.75 5.64
N SER A 216 13.62 -7.70 4.67
CA SER A 216 12.57 -8.69 4.45
C SER A 216 13.17 -10.05 4.10
N ARG A 217 12.56 -11.14 4.56
CA ARG A 217 13.10 -12.49 4.32
C ARG A 217 12.04 -13.58 4.43
N LEU A 218 12.27 -14.66 3.70
CA LEU A 218 11.62 -15.93 3.99
C LEU A 218 12.12 -16.47 5.35
N VAL A 219 11.21 -17.06 6.12
CA VAL A 219 11.47 -17.57 7.47
C VAL A 219 10.82 -18.93 7.68
N GLY A 220 11.33 -19.64 8.69
CA GLY A 220 10.94 -21.02 9.00
C GLY A 220 11.91 -22.04 8.38
N PRO A 221 11.92 -23.29 8.87
CA PRO A 221 12.84 -24.33 8.37
C PRO A 221 12.72 -24.62 6.88
N ASP A 222 11.51 -24.45 6.32
CA ASP A 222 11.19 -24.72 4.92
C ASP A 222 10.96 -23.44 4.10
N GLU A 223 11.33 -22.26 4.65
CA GLU A 223 11.15 -20.95 3.98
C GLU A 223 9.70 -20.63 3.54
N ALA A 224 8.70 -21.28 4.16
CA ALA A 224 7.30 -21.20 3.79
C ALA A 224 6.61 -19.86 4.14
N LEU A 225 7.25 -18.98 4.91
CA LEU A 225 6.65 -17.74 5.39
C LEU A 225 7.48 -16.54 4.97
N LEU A 226 6.85 -15.44 4.58
CA LEU A 226 7.50 -14.15 4.36
C LEU A 226 7.33 -13.26 5.59
N SER A 227 8.44 -12.84 6.20
CA SER A 227 8.46 -11.83 7.27
C SER A 227 9.00 -10.51 6.76
N ALA A 228 8.11 -9.53 6.64
CA ALA A 228 8.40 -8.22 6.07
C ALA A 228 7.58 -7.13 6.78
N PRO A 229 8.08 -5.89 6.88
CA PRO A 229 7.24 -4.74 7.24
C PRO A 229 6.29 -4.39 6.08
N ARG A 230 5.19 -3.69 6.35
CA ARG A 230 4.35 -3.06 5.30
C ARG A 230 3.78 -4.04 4.27
N LEU A 231 3.63 -5.33 4.61
CA LEU A 231 2.83 -6.27 3.82
C LEU A 231 1.44 -5.66 3.59
N ASP A 232 0.89 -5.05 4.64
CA ASP A 232 -0.23 -4.13 4.56
C ASP A 232 0.23 -2.73 4.10
N ASN A 233 -0.02 -2.29 2.85
CA ASN A 233 -0.62 -3.04 1.74
C ASN A 233 0.30 -3.07 0.50
N GLN A 234 1.62 -3.09 0.73
CA GLN A 234 2.58 -3.29 -0.35
C GLN A 234 2.44 -4.68 -0.99
N GLY A 235 1.82 -5.63 -0.28
CA GLY A 235 1.35 -6.91 -0.83
C GLY A 235 0.49 -6.70 -2.07
N THR A 236 -0.59 -5.93 -1.99
CA THR A 236 -1.43 -5.60 -3.17
C THR A 236 -0.70 -4.72 -4.17
N CYS A 237 0.11 -3.75 -3.73
CA CYS A 237 0.87 -2.90 -4.65
C CYS A 237 1.75 -3.73 -5.59
N TYR A 238 2.49 -4.69 -5.02
CA TYR A 238 3.38 -5.56 -5.75
C TYR A 238 2.61 -6.58 -6.59
N THR A 239 1.66 -7.33 -6.01
CA THR A 239 0.94 -8.37 -6.75
C THR A 239 0.06 -7.80 -7.85
N GLY A 240 -0.55 -6.62 -7.62
CA GLY A 240 -1.30 -5.85 -8.62
C GLY A 240 -0.42 -5.32 -9.74
N LEU A 241 0.80 -4.83 -9.43
CA LEU A 241 1.79 -4.44 -10.43
C LEU A 241 2.22 -5.64 -11.28
N ARG A 242 2.59 -6.76 -10.67
CA ARG A 242 2.97 -7.97 -11.41
C ARG A 242 1.80 -8.48 -12.27
N ALA A 243 0.59 -8.49 -11.72
CA ALA A 243 -0.61 -8.87 -12.46
C ALA A 243 -0.87 -7.98 -13.68
N LEU A 244 -0.71 -6.66 -13.54
CA LEU A 244 -0.86 -5.70 -14.66
C LEU A 244 0.17 -5.95 -15.76
N LEU A 245 1.42 -6.26 -15.38
CA LEU A 245 2.51 -6.50 -16.31
C LEU A 245 2.43 -7.87 -16.99
N ASP A 246 1.94 -8.88 -16.27
CA ASP A 246 1.78 -10.26 -16.76
C ASP A 246 0.46 -10.45 -17.54
N ALA A 247 -0.44 -9.47 -17.52
CA ALA A 247 -1.69 -9.48 -18.28
C ALA A 247 -1.42 -9.13 -19.75
N ASP A 248 -1.03 -10.13 -20.53
CA ASP A 248 -0.94 -10.03 -21.98
C ASP A 248 -2.34 -9.89 -22.61
N ASP A 249 -2.44 -9.02 -23.63
CA ASP A 249 -3.63 -8.78 -24.47
C ASP A 249 -4.96 -8.62 -23.71
N PRO A 250 -5.09 -7.63 -22.80
CA PRO A 250 -6.34 -7.42 -22.08
C PRO A 250 -7.46 -6.96 -23.02
N VAL A 251 -8.68 -7.49 -22.82
CA VAL A 251 -9.88 -7.15 -23.60
C VAL A 251 -10.42 -5.77 -23.21
N ASN A 252 -10.31 -5.42 -21.93
CA ASN A 252 -10.75 -4.16 -21.34
C ASN A 252 -9.56 -3.28 -20.99
N THR A 253 -9.80 -1.99 -20.75
CA THR A 253 -8.74 -1.15 -20.18
C THR A 253 -8.45 -1.58 -18.74
N THR A 254 -7.25 -2.09 -18.50
CA THR A 254 -6.81 -2.50 -17.17
C THR A 254 -6.18 -1.33 -16.43
N VAL A 255 -6.55 -1.13 -15.17
CA VAL A 255 -6.09 0.00 -14.35
C VAL A 255 -5.59 -0.53 -13.01
N LEU A 256 -4.38 -0.13 -12.62
CA LEU A 256 -3.87 -0.27 -11.26
C LEU A 256 -3.89 1.10 -10.58
N ALA A 257 -4.67 1.25 -9.52
CA ALA A 257 -4.79 2.49 -8.76
C ALA A 257 -4.26 2.30 -7.33
N LEU A 258 -3.10 2.88 -7.03
CA LEU A 258 -2.44 2.81 -5.73
C LEU A 258 -2.58 4.15 -5.01
N PHE A 259 -3.39 4.18 -3.96
CA PHE A 259 -3.70 5.39 -3.19
C PHE A 259 -2.72 5.60 -2.03
N ASP A 260 -2.60 6.83 -1.56
CA ASP A 260 -1.94 7.17 -0.29
C ASP A 260 -3.04 7.49 0.75
N HIS A 261 -2.66 7.59 2.02
CA HIS A 261 -3.54 7.99 3.11
C HIS A 261 -4.73 7.06 3.40
N GLU A 262 -4.66 5.77 3.06
CA GLU A 262 -5.72 4.82 3.43
C GLU A 262 -5.87 4.73 4.94
N GLU A 263 -4.73 4.59 5.63
CA GLU A 263 -4.61 4.33 7.07
C GLU A 263 -5.12 5.47 7.96
N VAL A 264 -5.39 6.63 7.35
CA VAL A 264 -5.93 7.82 8.01
C VAL A 264 -7.28 8.25 7.44
N GLY A 265 -7.95 7.35 6.71
CA GLY A 265 -9.33 7.49 6.24
C GLY A 265 -9.48 7.99 4.80
N SER A 266 -8.43 7.97 3.99
CA SER A 266 -8.40 8.32 2.55
C SER A 266 -8.79 9.75 2.16
N GLY A 267 -9.13 10.62 3.13
CA GLY A 267 -9.57 11.99 2.92
C GLY A 267 -8.44 12.97 2.59
N SER A 268 -7.91 12.90 1.37
CA SER A 268 -6.85 13.82 0.89
C SER A 268 -6.99 14.06 -0.62
N GLU A 269 -6.09 14.85 -1.21
CA GLU A 269 -6.05 15.12 -2.66
C GLU A 269 -5.59 13.93 -3.50
N ARG A 270 -5.08 12.87 -2.85
CA ARG A 270 -4.49 11.69 -3.50
C ARG A 270 -4.94 10.35 -2.91
N GLY A 271 -5.73 10.37 -1.84
CA GLY A 271 -6.35 9.15 -1.29
C GLY A 271 -7.58 8.68 -2.07
N ALA A 272 -8.12 7.52 -1.71
CA ALA A 272 -9.26 6.92 -2.40
C ALA A 272 -10.55 7.77 -2.36
N ALA A 273 -10.68 8.66 -1.37
CA ALA A 273 -11.81 9.58 -1.27
C ALA A 273 -11.63 10.83 -2.16
N SER A 274 -10.50 10.99 -2.85
CA SER A 274 -10.24 12.09 -3.78
C SER A 274 -10.98 11.92 -5.12
N ASP A 275 -10.83 12.87 -6.04
CA ASP A 275 -11.29 12.72 -7.44
C ASP A 275 -10.24 12.05 -8.34
N LEU A 276 -9.11 11.58 -7.78
CA LEU A 276 -7.98 11.06 -8.57
C LEU A 276 -8.43 9.96 -9.53
N LEU A 277 -9.04 8.87 -9.04
CA LEU A 277 -9.46 7.78 -9.93
C LEU A 277 -10.48 8.25 -10.97
N SER A 278 -11.58 8.87 -10.53
CA SER A 278 -12.66 9.32 -11.42
C SER A 278 -12.15 10.27 -12.52
N SER A 279 -11.29 11.23 -12.17
CA SER A 279 -10.73 12.18 -13.14
C SER A 279 -9.78 11.51 -14.13
N ILE A 280 -8.99 10.53 -13.69
CA ILE A 280 -8.10 9.78 -14.58
C ILE A 280 -8.90 8.91 -15.54
N LEU A 281 -9.90 8.16 -15.06
CA LEU A 281 -10.76 7.34 -15.91
C LEU A 281 -11.50 8.19 -16.97
N GLU A 282 -12.04 9.35 -16.56
CA GLU A 282 -12.68 10.28 -17.50
C GLU A 282 -11.69 10.80 -18.55
N ARG A 283 -10.48 11.17 -18.14
CA ARG A 283 -9.45 11.63 -19.08
C ARG A 283 -8.99 10.54 -20.04
N ILE A 284 -8.96 9.27 -19.62
CA ILE A 284 -8.70 8.14 -20.52
C ILE A 284 -9.77 8.13 -21.62
N VAL A 285 -11.06 8.17 -21.25
CA VAL A 285 -12.18 8.19 -22.22
C VAL A 285 -12.12 9.38 -23.16
N LEU A 286 -11.91 10.59 -22.62
CA LEU A 286 -11.81 11.81 -23.43
C LEU A 286 -10.62 11.76 -24.40
N SER A 287 -9.49 11.17 -24.00
CA SER A 287 -8.33 11.02 -24.89
C SER A 287 -8.59 10.07 -26.07
N LEU A 288 -9.57 9.17 -25.94
CA LEU A 288 -10.02 8.26 -27.01
C LEU A 288 -11.10 8.90 -27.90
N ASN A 289 -11.30 10.21 -27.83
CA ASN A 289 -12.39 10.96 -28.47
C ASN A 289 -13.80 10.57 -27.98
N GLY A 290 -13.89 9.97 -26.80
CA GLY A 290 -15.17 9.81 -26.10
C GLY A 290 -15.69 11.11 -25.53
N ASP A 291 -16.92 11.05 -25.04
CA ASP A 291 -17.53 12.14 -24.27
C ASP A 291 -17.91 11.72 -22.84
N ARG A 292 -18.59 12.62 -22.12
CA ARG A 292 -19.04 12.34 -20.76
C ARG A 292 -20.05 11.19 -20.70
N ALA A 293 -20.86 11.00 -21.74
CA ALA A 293 -21.81 9.89 -21.79
C ALA A 293 -21.07 8.55 -21.94
N ASP A 294 -20.02 8.50 -22.75
CA ASP A 294 -19.15 7.31 -22.87
C ASP A 294 -18.43 7.00 -21.56
N TYR A 295 -17.98 8.02 -20.82
CA TYR A 295 -17.41 7.82 -19.49
C TYR A 295 -18.42 7.18 -18.53
N LEU A 296 -19.63 7.72 -18.45
CA LEU A 296 -20.68 7.17 -17.59
C LEU A 296 -21.07 5.74 -17.99
N ARG A 297 -21.08 5.42 -19.30
CA ARG A 297 -21.28 4.06 -19.80
C ARG A 297 -20.14 3.13 -19.40
N SER A 298 -18.90 3.60 -19.51
CA SER A 298 -17.70 2.85 -19.11
C SER A 298 -17.75 2.50 -17.63
N LEU A 299 -18.12 3.45 -16.75
CA LEU A 299 -18.28 3.17 -15.32
C LEU A 299 -19.29 2.04 -15.06
N ALA A 300 -20.41 2.03 -15.78
CA ALA A 300 -21.46 1.03 -15.61
C ALA A 300 -21.06 -0.39 -16.07
N SER A 301 -20.07 -0.51 -16.97
CA SER A 301 -19.49 -1.78 -17.43
C SER A 301 -18.17 -2.14 -16.73
N SER A 302 -17.72 -1.29 -15.79
CA SER A 302 -16.48 -1.47 -15.05
C SER A 302 -16.66 -2.33 -13.81
N ILE A 303 -15.56 -2.94 -13.39
CA ILE A 303 -15.47 -3.65 -12.12
C ILE A 303 -14.16 -3.24 -11.44
N CYS A 304 -14.22 -3.05 -10.11
CA CYS A 304 -13.08 -2.74 -9.27
C CYS A 304 -12.81 -3.86 -8.27
N VAL A 305 -11.59 -4.35 -8.23
CA VAL A 305 -11.06 -5.16 -7.14
C VAL A 305 -10.35 -4.23 -6.17
N SER A 306 -10.94 -4.02 -4.99
CA SER A 306 -10.33 -3.34 -3.86
C SER A 306 -9.41 -4.33 -3.14
N GLY A 307 -8.12 -4.28 -3.47
CA GLY A 307 -7.11 -5.13 -2.88
C GLY A 307 -6.56 -4.53 -1.59
N ASP A 308 -6.68 -5.29 -0.51
CA ASP A 308 -6.13 -4.97 0.81
C ASP A 308 -6.00 -6.27 1.60
N MET A 309 -4.94 -6.41 2.40
CA MET A 309 -4.57 -7.66 3.05
C MET A 309 -5.71 -8.22 3.93
N ALA A 310 -5.69 -9.52 4.18
CA ALA A 310 -6.74 -10.22 4.93
C ALA A 310 -6.18 -10.86 6.21
N HIS A 311 -7.00 -11.00 7.23
CA HIS A 311 -6.56 -11.59 8.49
C HIS A 311 -6.56 -13.12 8.42
N ALA A 312 -5.37 -13.73 8.34
CA ALA A 312 -5.21 -15.15 8.55
C ALA A 312 -5.66 -15.55 9.97
N THR A 313 -6.20 -16.76 10.14
CA THR A 313 -6.60 -17.27 11.45
C THR A 313 -5.38 -17.47 12.33
N HIS A 314 -5.24 -16.64 13.36
CA HIS A 314 -4.11 -16.67 14.25
C HIS A 314 -4.17 -17.94 15.13
N PRO A 315 -3.14 -18.83 15.12
CA PRO A 315 -3.22 -20.12 15.81
C PRO A 315 -3.32 -20.00 17.34
N GLY A 316 -2.77 -18.94 17.92
CA GLY A 316 -2.91 -18.63 19.35
C GLY A 316 -4.22 -17.91 19.74
N HIS A 317 -5.03 -17.49 18.76
CA HIS A 317 -6.22 -16.66 18.95
C HIS A 317 -7.33 -17.04 17.97
N VAL A 318 -7.54 -18.35 17.76
CA VAL A 318 -8.53 -18.87 16.80
C VAL A 318 -9.94 -18.36 17.09
N GLU A 319 -10.24 -18.10 18.36
CA GLU A 319 -11.50 -17.51 18.79
C GLU A 319 -11.73 -16.11 18.23
N ARG A 320 -10.72 -15.39 17.72
CA ARG A 320 -10.92 -14.05 17.13
C ARG A 320 -11.50 -14.09 15.71
N HIS A 321 -11.59 -15.26 15.09
CA HIS A 321 -12.19 -15.45 13.77
C HIS A 321 -13.61 -16.00 13.85
N GLU A 322 -14.40 -15.73 12.81
CA GLU A 322 -15.72 -16.32 12.67
C GLU A 322 -15.56 -17.85 12.46
N PRO A 323 -16.23 -18.70 13.26
CA PRO A 323 -15.98 -20.15 13.25
C PRO A 323 -16.12 -20.87 11.90
N GLY A 324 -17.01 -20.40 11.01
CA GLY A 324 -17.22 -20.92 9.66
C GLY A 324 -16.37 -20.27 8.56
N HIS A 325 -15.68 -19.17 8.87
CA HIS A 325 -14.88 -18.39 7.92
C HIS A 325 -13.43 -18.23 8.40
N ARG A 326 -12.79 -19.36 8.73
CA ARG A 326 -11.36 -19.40 9.05
C ARG A 326 -10.54 -19.24 7.78
N ILE A 327 -9.43 -18.51 7.90
CA ILE A 327 -8.53 -18.18 6.81
C ILE A 327 -7.19 -18.87 7.06
N ALA A 328 -6.81 -19.78 6.19
CA ALA A 328 -5.53 -20.46 6.21
C ALA A 328 -4.44 -19.58 5.57
N ILE A 329 -3.22 -19.71 6.09
CA ILE A 329 -1.99 -19.30 5.42
C ILE A 329 -1.73 -20.29 4.27
N ASP A 330 -1.24 -19.80 3.14
CA ASP A 330 -1.09 -20.52 1.87
C ASP A 330 -2.41 -21.16 1.39
N GLY A 331 -3.53 -20.59 1.81
CA GLY A 331 -4.88 -21.00 1.43
C GLY A 331 -5.40 -20.30 0.18
N GLY A 332 -4.63 -19.36 -0.39
CA GLY A 332 -4.99 -18.56 -1.55
C GLY A 332 -5.73 -17.27 -1.20
N PRO A 333 -6.11 -16.49 -2.22
CA PRO A 333 -6.76 -15.19 -2.06
C PRO A 333 -8.01 -15.26 -1.20
N VAL A 334 -8.26 -14.19 -0.47
CA VAL A 334 -9.36 -14.06 0.47
C VAL A 334 -10.32 -13.02 -0.05
N LEU A 335 -11.55 -13.42 -0.32
CA LEU A 335 -12.65 -12.52 -0.63
C LEU A 335 -13.33 -12.08 0.68
N LYS A 336 -13.45 -10.77 0.89
CA LYS A 336 -13.91 -10.16 2.14
C LYS A 336 -15.37 -9.72 2.02
N VAL A 337 -16.25 -10.26 2.87
CA VAL A 337 -17.69 -9.93 2.88
C VAL A 337 -18.09 -9.36 4.24
N ASN A 338 -18.80 -8.24 4.23
CA ASN A 338 -19.40 -7.66 5.44
C ASN A 338 -20.74 -7.03 5.12
N GLN A 339 -21.81 -7.51 5.76
CA GLN A 339 -23.18 -7.08 5.51
C GLN A 339 -23.45 -5.60 5.86
N ASN A 340 -22.57 -4.97 6.66
CA ASN A 340 -22.63 -3.54 6.99
C ASN A 340 -21.78 -2.67 6.06
N LEU A 341 -21.42 -3.18 4.88
CA LEU A 341 -20.67 -2.47 3.84
C LEU A 341 -19.30 -1.94 4.31
N ARG A 342 -18.66 -2.68 5.23
CA ARG A 342 -17.25 -2.46 5.59
C ARG A 342 -16.29 -2.93 4.49
N TYR A 343 -16.81 -3.81 3.66
CA TYR A 343 -16.28 -4.26 2.38
C TYR A 343 -17.42 -4.05 1.37
N ALA A 344 -17.10 -3.62 0.15
CA ALA A 344 -18.06 -3.32 -0.91
C ALA A 344 -18.58 -4.57 -1.64
N SER A 345 -17.99 -5.74 -1.36
CA SER A 345 -18.33 -7.02 -2.00
C SER A 345 -19.83 -7.33 -1.95
N ASP A 346 -20.41 -7.52 -3.13
CA ASP A 346 -21.76 -8.03 -3.34
C ASP A 346 -21.75 -9.30 -4.19
N ALA A 347 -22.92 -9.92 -4.40
CA ALA A 347 -23.01 -11.18 -5.13
C ALA A 347 -22.40 -11.14 -6.55
N VAL A 348 -22.41 -9.99 -7.24
CA VAL A 348 -21.86 -9.86 -8.59
C VAL A 348 -20.34 -9.75 -8.53
N GLY A 349 -19.82 -8.85 -7.69
CA GLY A 349 -18.37 -8.71 -7.47
C GLY A 349 -17.75 -10.01 -6.95
N GLU A 350 -18.47 -10.71 -6.06
CA GLU A 350 -18.07 -12.02 -5.54
C GLU A 350 -17.93 -13.07 -6.64
N ALA A 351 -18.91 -13.17 -7.53
CA ALA A 351 -18.90 -14.13 -8.63
C ALA A 351 -17.74 -13.86 -9.60
N VAL A 352 -17.48 -12.59 -9.92
CA VAL A 352 -16.40 -12.17 -10.82
C VAL A 352 -15.04 -12.57 -10.27
N PHE A 353 -14.76 -12.27 -9.00
CA PHE A 353 -13.48 -12.62 -8.41
C PHE A 353 -13.33 -14.13 -8.18
N ALA A 354 -14.41 -14.84 -7.85
CA ALA A 354 -14.39 -16.29 -7.75
C ALA A 354 -14.06 -16.96 -9.10
N LEU A 355 -14.65 -16.46 -10.19
CA LEU A 355 -14.32 -16.92 -11.54
C LEU A 355 -12.86 -16.61 -11.91
N ALA A 356 -12.32 -15.46 -11.49
CA ALA A 356 -10.91 -15.13 -11.69
C ALA A 356 -9.99 -16.12 -10.96
N CYS A 357 -10.31 -16.51 -9.72
CA CYS A 357 -9.54 -17.52 -8.99
C CYS A 357 -9.62 -18.91 -9.66
N GLU A 358 -10.82 -19.31 -10.11
CA GLU A 358 -11.02 -20.57 -10.85
C GLU A 358 -10.20 -20.59 -12.16
N THR A 359 -10.25 -19.49 -12.92
CA THR A 359 -9.50 -19.30 -14.17
C THR A 359 -8.00 -19.32 -13.94
N ALA A 360 -7.52 -18.70 -12.85
CA ALA A 360 -6.13 -18.75 -12.44
C ALA A 360 -5.69 -20.13 -11.94
N GLY A 361 -6.63 -21.01 -11.59
CA GLY A 361 -6.35 -22.32 -11.02
C GLY A 361 -5.82 -22.24 -9.59
N VAL A 362 -6.28 -21.26 -8.80
CA VAL A 362 -5.88 -21.06 -7.40
C VAL A 362 -7.09 -21.19 -6.46
N PRO A 363 -6.89 -21.64 -5.20
CA PRO A 363 -7.98 -21.73 -4.23
C PRO A 363 -8.50 -20.33 -3.85
N LEU A 364 -9.77 -20.26 -3.45
CA LEU A 364 -10.40 -19.04 -2.93
C LEU A 364 -10.89 -19.29 -1.50
N GLN A 365 -10.58 -18.35 -0.61
CA GLN A 365 -11.10 -18.30 0.75
C GLN A 365 -12.14 -17.18 0.88
N ARG A 366 -13.03 -17.28 1.88
CA ARG A 366 -14.02 -16.24 2.19
C ARG A 366 -13.89 -15.80 3.63
N TYR A 367 -13.69 -14.51 3.82
CA TYR A 367 -13.64 -13.88 5.13
C TYR A 367 -14.97 -13.21 5.45
N VAL A 368 -15.50 -13.53 6.62
CA VAL A 368 -16.60 -12.80 7.25
C VAL A 368 -16.14 -12.42 8.64
N HIS A 369 -16.32 -11.14 8.97
CA HIS A 369 -15.96 -10.63 10.28
C HIS A 369 -16.91 -11.18 11.35
N ARG A 370 -16.40 -11.46 12.55
CA ARG A 370 -17.25 -11.80 13.70
C ARG A 370 -18.28 -10.70 13.94
N ALA A 371 -19.54 -11.08 14.08
CA ALA A 371 -20.63 -10.11 14.21
C ALA A 371 -20.58 -9.27 15.51
N ASP A 372 -19.84 -9.71 16.53
CA ASP A 372 -19.71 -9.04 17.83
C ASP A 372 -18.46 -8.13 17.96
N LEU A 373 -17.64 -8.04 16.91
CA LEU A 373 -16.43 -7.22 16.90
C LEU A 373 -16.55 -6.05 15.90
N PRO A 374 -15.88 -4.91 16.17
CA PRO A 374 -15.78 -3.84 15.18
C PRO A 374 -14.84 -4.24 14.05
N CYS A 375 -15.31 -4.08 12.82
CA CYS A 375 -14.52 -4.28 11.61
C CYS A 375 -13.96 -2.94 11.11
N GLY A 376 -12.71 -2.96 10.65
CA GLY A 376 -12.14 -1.88 9.83
C GLY A 376 -12.92 -1.69 8.52
N SER A 377 -12.58 -0.64 7.77
CA SER A 377 -13.04 -0.42 6.40
C SER A 377 -11.82 -0.42 5.49
N THR A 378 -12.04 -0.46 4.18
CA THR A 378 -10.98 -0.39 3.16
C THR A 378 -11.24 0.80 2.20
N ILE A 379 -10.43 0.93 1.15
CA ILE A 379 -10.74 1.78 -0.01
C ILE A 379 -12.00 1.34 -0.78
N GLY A 380 -12.49 0.12 -0.58
CA GLY A 380 -13.55 -0.50 -1.39
C GLY A 380 -14.87 0.27 -1.32
N PRO A 381 -15.49 0.42 -0.14
CA PRO A 381 -16.70 1.21 0.02
C PRO A 381 -16.55 2.67 -0.43
N ILE A 382 -15.36 3.25 -0.25
CA ILE A 382 -15.05 4.63 -0.68
C ILE A 382 -15.04 4.71 -2.21
N THR A 383 -14.34 3.80 -2.87
CA THR A 383 -14.23 3.73 -4.33
C THR A 383 -15.60 3.49 -4.96
N ALA A 384 -16.37 2.55 -4.42
CA ALA A 384 -17.74 2.28 -4.85
C ALA A 384 -18.62 3.54 -4.74
N ALA A 385 -18.56 4.26 -3.61
CA ALA A 385 -19.34 5.48 -3.40
C ALA A 385 -18.93 6.63 -4.34
N ARG A 386 -17.64 6.75 -4.68
CA ARG A 386 -17.10 7.84 -5.51
C ARG A 386 -17.27 7.62 -7.00
N THR A 387 -17.34 6.36 -7.43
CA THR A 387 -17.37 5.99 -8.86
C THR A 387 -18.68 5.35 -9.31
N GLY A 388 -19.43 4.73 -8.39
CA GLY A 388 -20.58 3.89 -8.72
C GLY A 388 -20.21 2.53 -9.34
N ILE A 389 -18.92 2.19 -9.39
CA ILE A 389 -18.41 0.92 -9.95
C ILE A 389 -18.65 -0.22 -8.96
N ILE A 390 -19.11 -1.38 -9.46
CA ILE A 390 -19.17 -2.62 -8.67
C ILE A 390 -17.78 -2.92 -8.13
N THR A 391 -17.65 -2.98 -6.81
CA THR A 391 -16.37 -3.14 -6.14
C THR A 391 -16.38 -4.39 -5.27
N VAL A 392 -15.36 -5.25 -5.42
CA VAL A 392 -15.16 -6.44 -4.60
C VAL A 392 -13.88 -6.28 -3.78
N ASP A 393 -13.97 -6.54 -2.48
CA ASP A 393 -12.83 -6.47 -1.58
C ASP A 393 -12.16 -7.83 -1.43
N VAL A 394 -10.85 -7.85 -1.65
CA VAL A 394 -10.03 -9.07 -1.65
C VAL A 394 -8.68 -8.80 -1.00
N GLY A 395 -7.93 -9.84 -0.66
CA GLY A 395 -6.58 -9.73 -0.11
C GLY A 395 -5.83 -11.05 -0.06
N ALA A 396 -4.53 -10.98 0.21
CA ALA A 396 -3.77 -12.15 0.65
C ALA A 396 -3.81 -12.27 2.18
N PRO A 397 -3.83 -13.49 2.74
CA PRO A 397 -3.90 -13.69 4.18
C PRO A 397 -2.55 -13.38 4.85
N GLN A 398 -2.61 -12.61 5.94
CA GLN A 398 -1.45 -12.29 6.77
C GLN A 398 -1.78 -12.34 8.27
N LEU A 399 -0.73 -12.38 9.08
CA LEU A 399 -0.75 -12.23 10.53
C LEU A 399 -0.10 -10.90 10.94
N ALA A 400 -0.42 -10.46 12.15
CA ALA A 400 0.18 -9.29 12.80
C ALA A 400 0.04 -7.97 12.00
N MET A 401 -1.07 -7.80 11.27
CA MET A 401 -1.38 -6.58 10.52
C MET A 401 -1.18 -5.30 11.34
N HIS A 402 -0.60 -4.27 10.73
CA HIS A 402 -0.18 -2.99 11.32
C HIS A 402 1.02 -3.06 12.30
N SER A 403 1.67 -4.21 12.42
CA SER A 403 2.94 -4.35 13.14
C SER A 403 4.08 -3.69 12.35
N ALA A 404 5.12 -3.22 13.06
CA ALA A 404 6.39 -2.84 12.44
C ALA A 404 7.01 -3.99 11.61
N ARG A 405 6.58 -5.24 11.88
CA ARG A 405 6.95 -6.41 11.08
C ARG A 405 5.83 -7.44 11.07
N GLU A 406 5.34 -7.76 9.88
CA GLU A 406 4.19 -8.61 9.62
C GLU A 406 4.65 -9.99 9.10
N LEU A 407 3.71 -10.90 8.87
CA LEU A 407 3.99 -12.28 8.45
C LEU A 407 2.89 -12.81 7.53
N MET A 408 3.26 -13.40 6.40
CA MET A 408 2.31 -14.07 5.49
C MET A 408 2.88 -15.38 4.93
N GLY A 409 2.05 -16.16 4.24
CA GLY A 409 2.48 -17.33 3.48
C GLY A 409 3.24 -16.95 2.21
N ALA A 410 4.27 -17.73 1.87
CA ALA A 410 5.05 -17.48 0.66
C ALA A 410 4.25 -17.79 -0.61
N GLU A 411 3.37 -18.80 -0.57
CA GLU A 411 2.58 -19.23 -1.72
C GLU A 411 1.42 -18.26 -2.00
N ASP A 412 0.92 -17.59 -0.96
CA ASP A 412 -0.16 -16.59 -1.09
C ASP A 412 0.21 -15.42 -2.02
N VAL A 413 1.51 -15.09 -2.16
CA VAL A 413 1.97 -13.98 -3.01
C VAL A 413 1.69 -14.26 -4.49
N TRP A 414 2.13 -15.40 -5.00
CA TRP A 414 1.93 -15.73 -6.41
C TRP A 414 0.47 -16.09 -6.68
N MET A 415 -0.20 -16.79 -5.76
CA MET A 415 -1.63 -17.13 -5.93
C MET A 415 -2.49 -15.87 -6.03
N TYR A 416 -2.17 -14.84 -5.23
CA TYR A 416 -2.87 -13.57 -5.28
C TYR A 416 -2.61 -12.80 -6.57
N SER A 417 -1.35 -12.74 -7.02
CA SER A 417 -1.05 -12.10 -8.31
C SER A 417 -1.71 -12.81 -9.50
N ALA A 418 -1.72 -14.15 -9.50
CA ALA A 418 -2.38 -14.94 -10.55
C ALA A 418 -3.89 -14.69 -10.61
N ALA A 419 -4.57 -14.57 -9.47
CA ALA A 419 -6.00 -14.22 -9.44
C ALA A 419 -6.27 -12.79 -9.97
N LEU A 420 -5.43 -11.81 -9.59
CA LEU A 420 -5.52 -10.44 -10.10
C LEU A 420 -5.24 -10.35 -11.61
N GLN A 421 -4.28 -11.15 -12.11
CA GLN A 421 -3.95 -11.26 -13.53
C GLN A 421 -5.13 -11.85 -14.31
N ALA A 422 -5.77 -12.92 -13.80
CA ALA A 422 -6.97 -13.50 -14.40
C ALA A 422 -8.13 -12.49 -14.41
N PHE A 423 -8.28 -11.68 -13.36
CA PHE A 423 -9.26 -10.60 -13.33
C PHE A 423 -8.99 -9.54 -14.42
N PHE A 424 -7.74 -9.09 -14.60
CA PHE A 424 -7.39 -8.14 -15.66
C PHE A 424 -7.65 -8.68 -17.07
N ARG A 425 -7.56 -9.99 -17.27
CA ARG A 425 -7.83 -10.66 -18.56
C ARG A 425 -9.32 -10.96 -18.78
N SER A 426 -10.18 -10.71 -17.79
CA SER A 426 -11.62 -11.01 -17.90
C SER A 426 -12.37 -10.00 -18.76
N GLU A 427 -13.42 -10.50 -19.43
CA GLU A 427 -14.39 -9.69 -20.20
C GLU A 427 -15.29 -8.84 -19.30
#